data_AF-A0AAV0EKN0-F1
#
_entry.id   AF-A0AAV0EKN0-F1
#
_cell.length_a   1.000
_cell.length_b   1.000
_cell.length_c   1.000
_cell.angle_alpha   90.00
_cell.angle_beta   90.00
_cell.angle_gamma   90.00
#
_symmetry.space_group_name_H-M   'P 1'
#
loop_
_entity.id
_entity.type
_entity.pdbx_description
1 polymer ?
#
loop_
_entity_poly.entity_id
_entity_poly.type
_entity_poly.pdbx_seq_one_letter_code
_entity_poly.pdbx_strand_id
1 'polypeptide(L)'
;MAVSGVSRLILALSCAALVLAGYSVYQNSVPAAADDQIGQLSKVMMIPAWLDDTLDAADLLSYFGFGKSSGKLSTEACVFAAVKEVVDAAINAEARMGASLIRLHFHDCFVDGCDAGILLNDTASFTGEQGAAPNSGSVRGFGVIEQAKLNAKTKCSDTP
;
A
#
# COMPACT_ATOMS: atom_id res chain seq x y z
N MET A 1 -35.95 18.63 -0.95
CA MET A 1 -34.73 17.83 -1.18
C MET A 1 -33.87 17.91 0.08
N ALA A 2 -34.00 16.93 0.98
CA ALA A 2 -33.14 16.83 2.16
C ALA A 2 -31.90 16.02 1.75
N VAL A 3 -30.75 16.66 1.70
CA VAL A 3 -29.47 15.95 1.52
C VAL A 3 -29.23 15.14 2.80
N SER A 4 -29.27 13.82 2.67
CA SER A 4 -29.19 12.88 3.80
C SER A 4 -27.92 13.11 4.63
N GLY A 5 -27.99 12.88 5.95
CA GLY A 5 -26.84 13.04 6.87
C GLY A 5 -25.59 12.25 6.44
N VAL A 6 -25.79 11.18 5.65
CA VAL A 6 -24.73 10.37 5.01
C VAL A 6 -23.83 11.22 4.09
N SER A 7 -24.39 12.19 3.38
CA SER A 7 -23.64 13.05 2.46
C SER A 7 -22.72 14.04 3.20
N ARG A 8 -23.13 14.51 4.39
CA ARG A 8 -22.29 15.38 5.23
C ARG A 8 -21.10 14.63 5.84
N LEU A 9 -21.30 13.34 6.19
CA LEU A 9 -20.24 12.48 6.70
C LEU A 9 -19.17 12.17 5.66
N ILE A 10 -19.59 11.83 4.42
CA ILE A 10 -18.66 11.58 3.31
C ILE A 10 -17.83 12.84 3.01
N LEU A 11 -18.45 14.01 2.99
CA LEU A 11 -17.76 15.29 2.75
C LEU A 11 -16.77 15.64 3.88
N ALA A 12 -17.13 15.36 5.14
CA ALA A 12 -16.24 15.58 6.27
C ALA A 12 -15.01 14.65 6.22
N LEU A 13 -15.21 13.37 5.89
CA LEU A 13 -14.14 12.39 5.75
C LEU A 13 -13.20 12.74 4.59
N SER A 14 -13.74 13.18 3.45
CA SER A 14 -12.91 13.62 2.31
C SER A 14 -12.09 14.88 2.66
N CYS A 15 -12.67 15.84 3.37
CA CYS A 15 -11.93 17.02 3.84
C CYS A 15 -10.80 16.67 4.81
N ALA A 16 -11.06 15.78 5.78
CA ALA A 16 -10.03 15.34 6.73
C ALA A 16 -8.86 14.63 6.03
N ALA A 17 -9.16 13.76 5.06
CA ALA A 17 -8.14 13.07 4.27
C ALA A 17 -7.25 14.05 3.48
N LEU A 18 -7.84 15.09 2.88
CA LEU A 18 -7.09 16.12 2.15
C LEU A 18 -6.18 16.96 3.07
N VAL A 19 -6.66 17.33 4.26
CA VAL A 19 -5.87 18.09 5.24
C VAL A 19 -4.67 17.27 5.72
N LEU A 20 -4.86 15.99 6.03
CA LEU A 20 -3.78 15.10 6.46
C LEU A 20 -2.76 14.84 5.35
N ALA A 21 -3.22 14.67 4.11
CA ALA A 21 -2.33 14.54 2.96
C ALA A 21 -1.49 15.81 2.75
N GLY A 22 -2.12 16.99 2.82
CA GLY A 22 -1.43 18.28 2.71
C GLY A 22 -0.39 18.49 3.82
N TYR A 23 -0.71 18.11 5.05
CA TYR A 23 0.20 18.20 6.19
C TYR A 23 1.42 17.28 6.03
N SER A 24 1.22 16.06 5.55
CA SER A 24 2.31 15.11 5.26
C SER A 24 3.25 15.63 4.17
N VAL A 25 2.70 16.21 3.10
CA VAL A 25 3.51 16.84 2.03
C VAL A 25 4.28 18.03 2.58
N TYR A 26 3.65 18.88 3.41
CA TYR A 26 4.30 20.04 4.03
C TYR A 26 5.50 19.64 4.89
N GLN A 27 5.33 18.66 5.79
CA GLN A 27 6.40 18.16 6.66
C GLN A 27 7.57 17.55 5.86
N ASN A 28 7.28 16.88 4.74
CA ASN A 28 8.31 16.32 3.86
C ASN A 28 9.00 17.36 2.96
N SER A 29 8.38 18.53 2.77
CA SER A 29 8.89 19.58 1.87
C SER A 29 9.69 20.67 2.58
N VAL A 30 9.57 20.78 3.92
CA VAL A 30 10.35 21.74 4.71
C VAL A 30 11.65 21.07 5.17
N PRO A 31 12.83 21.47 4.65
CA PRO A 31 14.10 20.93 5.12
C PRO A 31 14.34 21.30 6.58
N ALA A 32 14.86 20.34 7.36
CA ALA A 32 15.13 20.42 8.81
C ALA A 32 16.18 21.47 9.25
N ALA A 33 16.49 22.47 8.42
CA ALA A 33 17.56 23.45 8.60
C ALA A 33 17.05 24.91 8.63
N ALA A 34 15.90 25.13 9.26
CA ALA A 34 15.44 26.46 9.68
C ALA A 34 15.23 26.49 11.20
N ASP A 35 16.25 26.05 11.94
CA ASP A 35 16.22 25.76 13.39
C ASP A 35 16.40 27.00 14.29
N ASP A 36 16.79 28.17 13.78
CA ASP A 36 17.13 29.30 14.66
C ASP A 36 16.06 30.40 14.78
N GLN A 37 14.90 30.28 14.10
CA GLN A 37 13.80 31.25 14.20
C GLN A 37 12.48 30.64 14.73
N ILE A 38 12.43 29.33 14.98
CA ILE A 38 11.25 28.63 15.52
C ILE A 38 11.20 28.71 17.06
N GLY A 39 12.32 29.03 17.72
CA GLY A 39 12.39 29.18 19.18
C GLY A 39 11.55 30.32 19.77
N GLN A 40 11.12 31.31 18.98
CA GLN A 40 10.20 32.36 19.44
C GLN A 40 8.72 32.10 19.09
N LEU A 41 8.44 31.21 18.14
CA LEU A 41 7.07 30.86 17.73
C LEU A 41 6.43 29.79 18.62
N SER A 42 7.23 29.01 19.36
CA SER A 42 6.73 28.08 20.39
C SER A 42 6.08 28.77 21.59
N LYS A 43 6.26 30.10 21.75
CA LYS A 43 5.72 30.87 22.89
C LYS A 43 4.34 31.50 22.63
N VAL A 44 3.85 31.45 21.38
CA VAL A 44 2.60 32.12 20.97
C VAL A 44 1.46 31.12 20.72
N MET A 45 1.76 29.84 20.48
CA MET A 45 0.74 28.81 20.32
C MET A 45 0.73 27.92 21.57
N MET A 46 -0.24 28.17 22.44
CA MET A 46 -0.55 27.28 23.57
C MET A 46 -1.06 25.94 23.02
N ILE A 47 -0.13 25.04 22.71
CA ILE A 47 -0.42 23.60 22.64
C ILE A 47 -0.23 23.10 24.08
N PRO A 48 -1.29 22.62 24.74
CA PRO A 48 -1.16 22.13 26.10
C PRO A 48 -0.25 20.90 26.15
N ALA A 49 0.56 20.79 27.21
CA ALA A 49 1.46 19.67 27.47
C ALA A 49 0.78 18.30 27.71
N TRP A 50 -0.54 18.19 27.51
CA TRP A 50 -1.28 16.92 27.56
C TRP A 50 -1.46 16.26 26.19
N LEU A 51 -1.01 16.90 25.10
CA LEU A 51 -1.12 16.35 23.74
C LEU A 51 0.08 15.48 23.33
N ASP A 52 0.97 15.14 24.26
CA ASP A 52 2.18 14.37 23.98
C ASP A 52 2.34 13.15 24.89
N ASP A 53 1.29 12.33 25.01
CA ASP A 53 1.46 10.94 25.46
C ASP A 53 0.39 10.04 24.79
N THR A 54 0.85 9.34 23.75
CA THR A 54 0.29 8.10 23.19
C THR A 54 -1.19 8.10 22.77
N LEU A 55 -1.49 8.62 21.58
CA LEU A 55 -2.58 8.06 20.76
C LEU A 55 -2.00 6.85 20.01
N ASP A 56 -1.97 5.69 20.66
CA ASP A 56 -1.73 4.43 19.95
C ASP A 56 -2.86 4.25 18.91
N ALA A 57 -2.53 3.69 17.75
CA ALA A 57 -3.52 3.35 16.73
C ALA A 57 -4.62 2.44 17.31
N ALA A 58 -4.31 1.68 18.36
CA ALA A 58 -5.27 0.88 19.11
C ALA A 58 -6.37 1.70 19.82
N ASP A 59 -6.05 2.89 20.35
CA ASP A 59 -7.03 3.75 21.04
C ASP A 59 -7.96 4.46 20.07
N LEU A 60 -7.43 4.86 18.91
CA LEU A 60 -8.25 5.37 17.80
C LEU A 60 -9.20 4.27 17.29
N LEU A 61 -8.70 3.05 17.09
CA LEU A 61 -9.53 1.92 16.66
C LEU A 61 -10.62 1.59 17.69
N SER A 62 -10.32 1.68 18.99
CA SER A 62 -11.30 1.48 20.05
C SER A 62 -12.36 2.57 20.10
N TYR A 63 -11.98 3.85 19.95
CA TYR A 63 -12.90 4.99 19.96
C TYR A 63 -13.89 4.96 18.78
N PHE A 64 -13.45 4.49 17.61
CA PHE A 64 -14.31 4.29 16.44
C PHE A 64 -15.07 2.95 16.43
N GLY A 65 -14.99 2.17 17.51
CA GLY A 65 -15.71 0.90 17.64
C GLY A 65 -15.19 -0.22 16.74
N PHE A 66 -14.02 -0.06 16.12
CA PHE A 66 -13.30 -1.14 15.46
C PHE A 66 -12.58 -1.96 16.53
N GLY A 67 -13.32 -2.84 17.19
CA GLY A 67 -12.73 -3.83 18.10
C GLY A 67 -11.59 -4.58 17.40
N LYS A 68 -10.55 -4.95 18.17
CA LYS A 68 -9.49 -5.86 17.70
C LYS A 68 -10.16 -7.10 17.12
N SER A 69 -10.15 -7.24 15.79
CA SER A 69 -10.51 -8.49 15.12
C SER A 69 -9.37 -9.49 15.37
N SER A 70 -9.39 -10.09 16.55
CA SER A 70 -8.71 -11.37 16.78
C SER A 70 -9.60 -12.44 16.17
N GLY A 71 -9.53 -12.63 14.86
CA GLY A 71 -10.26 -13.71 14.19
C GLY A 71 -10.42 -13.49 12.70
N LYS A 72 -9.52 -14.11 11.93
CA LYS A 72 -9.53 -14.22 10.46
C LYS A 72 -9.81 -12.90 9.74
N LEU A 73 -8.72 -12.24 9.38
CA LEU A 73 -8.72 -11.31 8.24
C LEU A 73 -9.42 -12.00 7.06
N SER A 74 -10.31 -11.30 6.34
CA SER A 74 -10.96 -11.88 5.14
C SER A 74 -9.89 -12.44 4.21
N THR A 75 -10.18 -13.49 3.44
CA THR A 75 -9.19 -14.15 2.56
C THR A 75 -8.46 -13.12 1.69
N GLU A 76 -9.19 -12.12 1.16
CA GLU A 76 -8.64 -11.01 0.40
C GLU A 76 -7.68 -10.12 1.20
N ALA A 77 -8.07 -9.71 2.41
CA ALA A 77 -7.22 -8.87 3.23
C ALA A 77 -5.98 -9.64 3.74
N CYS A 78 -6.10 -10.96 3.94
CA CYS A 78 -4.96 -11.85 4.21
C CYS A 78 -4.00 -11.89 3.02
N VAL A 79 -4.52 -12.15 1.82
CA VAL A 79 -3.71 -12.20 0.59
C VAL A 79 -3.02 -10.86 0.37
N PHE A 80 -3.73 -9.75 0.54
CA PHE A 80 -3.15 -8.41 0.43
C PHE A 80 -1.99 -8.21 1.41
N ALA A 81 -2.17 -8.57 2.69
CA ALA A 81 -1.12 -8.45 3.70
C ALA A 81 0.10 -9.32 3.36
N ALA A 82 -0.11 -10.57 2.92
CA ALA A 82 0.96 -11.49 2.56
C ALA A 82 1.73 -11.04 1.30
N VAL A 83 1.03 -10.50 0.30
CA VAL A 83 1.66 -9.94 -0.90
C VAL A 83 2.45 -8.67 -0.54
N LYS A 84 1.86 -7.77 0.26
CA LYS A 84 2.49 -6.51 0.66
C LYS A 84 3.83 -6.74 1.35
N GLU A 85 3.90 -7.69 2.28
CA GLU A 85 5.12 -8.04 3.00
C GLU A 85 6.28 -8.42 2.06
N VAL A 86 6.00 -9.26 1.05
CA VAL A 86 7.01 -9.69 0.07
C VAL A 86 7.41 -8.54 -0.86
N VAL A 87 6.44 -7.76 -1.32
CA VAL A 87 6.69 -6.61 -2.20
C VAL A 87 7.50 -5.52 -1.50
N ASP A 88 7.16 -5.17 -0.26
CA ASP A 88 7.91 -4.21 0.54
C ASP A 88 9.37 -4.67 0.73
N ALA A 89 9.57 -5.95 1.08
CA ALA A 89 10.91 -6.52 1.24
C ALA A 89 11.71 -6.45 -0.07
N ALA A 90 11.09 -6.78 -1.21
CA ALA A 90 11.72 -6.73 -2.52
C ALA A 90 12.08 -5.30 -2.94
N ILE A 91 11.21 -4.31 -2.67
CA ILE A 91 11.48 -2.89 -2.95
C ILE A 91 12.59 -2.35 -2.05
N ASN A 92 12.61 -2.74 -0.77
CA ASN A 92 13.67 -2.35 0.16
C ASN A 92 15.03 -2.92 -0.26
N ALA A 93 15.05 -4.12 -0.86
CA ALA A 93 16.27 -4.73 -1.41
C ALA A 93 16.70 -4.08 -2.75
N GLU A 94 15.74 -3.79 -3.64
CA GLU A 94 15.98 -3.11 -4.91
C GLU A 94 14.82 -2.13 -5.21
N ALA A 95 15.05 -0.83 -5.04
CA ALA A 95 14.00 0.18 -5.24
C ALA A 95 13.34 0.13 -6.64
N ARG A 96 14.11 -0.24 -7.67
CA ARG A 96 13.62 -0.38 -9.06
C ARG A 96 12.68 -1.58 -9.23
N MET A 97 12.55 -2.47 -8.25
CA MET A 97 11.63 -3.61 -8.28
C MET A 97 10.17 -3.14 -8.32
N GLY A 98 9.82 -2.05 -7.64
CA GLY A 98 8.46 -1.51 -7.67
C GLY A 98 8.01 -1.15 -9.08
N ALA A 99 8.87 -0.46 -9.85
CA ALA A 99 8.62 -0.15 -11.25
C ALA A 99 8.55 -1.41 -12.14
N SER A 100 9.33 -2.45 -11.81
CA SER A 100 9.30 -3.73 -12.54
C SER A 100 8.01 -4.50 -12.35
N LEU A 101 7.47 -4.53 -11.13
CA LEU A 101 6.20 -5.19 -10.84
C LEU A 101 5.04 -4.49 -11.54
N ILE A 102 5.04 -3.15 -11.56
CA ILE A 102 4.04 -2.36 -12.31
C ILE A 102 4.14 -2.68 -13.81
N ARG A 103 5.36 -2.71 -14.36
CA ARG A 103 5.56 -3.06 -15.76
C ARG A 103 5.09 -4.49 -16.06
N LEU A 104 5.40 -5.46 -15.20
CA LEU A 104 4.96 -6.84 -15.36
C LEU A 104 3.43 -6.93 -15.40
N HIS A 105 2.72 -6.24 -14.49
CA HIS A 105 1.25 -6.19 -14.49
C HIS A 105 0.68 -5.52 -15.76
N PHE A 106 1.31 -4.45 -16.23
CA PHE A 106 0.91 -3.83 -17.49
C PHE A 106 1.06 -4.78 -18.69
N HIS A 107 2.17 -5.52 -18.76
CA HIS A 107 2.39 -6.47 -19.86
C HIS A 107 1.43 -7.67 -19.80
N ASP A 108 1.01 -8.11 -18.61
CA ASP A 108 -0.05 -9.10 -18.42
C ASP A 108 -1.38 -8.56 -18.98
N CYS A 109 -1.89 -7.46 -18.44
CA CYS A 109 -3.19 -6.92 -18.81
C CYS A 109 -3.33 -6.47 -20.27
N PHE A 110 -2.23 -6.26 -20.99
CA PHE A 110 -2.25 -5.80 -22.38
C PHE A 110 -2.38 -6.94 -23.39
N VAL A 111 -2.03 -8.17 -23.02
CA VAL A 111 -2.11 -9.35 -23.88
C VAL A 111 -3.17 -10.27 -23.28
N ASP A 112 -4.30 -10.43 -23.98
CA ASP A 112 -5.42 -11.29 -23.58
C ASP A 112 -6.04 -11.07 -22.18
N GLY A 113 -5.57 -10.07 -21.43
CA GLY A 113 -6.16 -9.59 -20.18
C GLY A 113 -5.30 -9.90 -18.95
N CYS A 114 -5.77 -9.52 -17.76
CA CYS A 114 -5.02 -9.73 -16.52
C CYS A 114 -5.25 -11.15 -15.99
N ASP A 115 -4.80 -12.16 -16.74
CA ASP A 115 -5.05 -13.58 -16.48
C ASP A 115 -3.81 -14.36 -16.00
N ALA A 116 -2.69 -13.65 -15.80
CA ALA A 116 -1.38 -14.21 -15.44
C ALA A 116 -0.71 -15.04 -16.53
N GLY A 117 -1.11 -14.90 -17.80
CA GLY A 117 -0.47 -15.55 -18.95
C GLY A 117 1.04 -15.29 -19.02
N ILE A 118 1.48 -14.08 -18.68
CA ILE A 118 2.90 -13.70 -18.67
C ILE A 118 3.75 -14.49 -17.67
N LEU A 119 3.14 -15.08 -16.65
CA LEU A 119 3.84 -15.86 -15.62
C LEU A 119 4.10 -17.31 -16.07
N LEU A 120 3.50 -17.76 -17.17
CA LEU A 120 3.64 -19.13 -17.65
C LEU A 120 4.96 -19.31 -18.41
N ASN A 121 5.68 -20.39 -18.07
CA ASN A 121 6.88 -20.79 -18.78
C ASN A 121 6.52 -21.63 -20.02
N ASP A 122 7.44 -21.65 -20.99
CA ASP A 122 7.34 -22.55 -22.13
C ASP A 122 7.23 -24.01 -21.69
N THR A 123 6.40 -24.76 -22.42
CA THR A 123 6.29 -26.22 -22.33
C THR A 123 6.40 -26.83 -23.72
N ALA A 124 6.38 -28.17 -23.82
CA ALA A 124 6.44 -28.84 -25.12
C ALA A 124 5.27 -28.50 -26.07
N SER A 125 4.13 -28.07 -25.53
CA SER A 125 2.90 -27.79 -26.30
C SER A 125 2.40 -26.35 -26.18
N PHE A 126 3.12 -25.48 -25.45
CA PHE A 126 2.71 -24.10 -25.19
C PHE A 126 3.94 -23.20 -25.14
N THR A 127 3.90 -22.08 -25.87
CA THR A 127 4.90 -21.02 -25.79
C THR A 127 4.32 -19.91 -24.93
N GLY A 128 4.98 -19.63 -23.80
CA GLY A 128 4.62 -18.56 -22.90
C GLY A 128 5.08 -17.20 -23.41
N GLU A 129 4.62 -16.16 -22.74
CA GLU A 129 4.86 -14.78 -23.20
C GLU A 129 6.22 -14.24 -22.78
N GLN A 130 6.91 -14.88 -21.82
CA GLN A 130 8.19 -14.39 -21.30
C GLN A 130 9.27 -14.24 -22.38
N GLY A 131 9.25 -15.13 -23.38
CA GLY A 131 10.16 -15.11 -24.53
C GLY A 131 9.83 -14.07 -25.60
N ALA A 132 8.66 -13.42 -25.52
CA ALA A 132 8.24 -12.43 -26.52
C ALA A 132 9.22 -11.25 -26.57
N ALA A 133 9.39 -10.63 -27.75
CA ALA A 133 10.30 -9.51 -27.95
C ALA A 133 10.19 -8.37 -26.91
N PRO A 134 9.00 -7.93 -26.46
CA PRO A 134 8.90 -6.88 -25.44
C PRO A 134 9.23 -7.35 -24.00
N ASN A 135 9.30 -8.67 -23.77
CA ASN A 135 9.46 -9.30 -22.47
C ASN A 135 10.87 -9.85 -22.25
N SER A 136 11.44 -10.49 -23.28
CA SER A 136 12.74 -11.17 -23.24
C SER A 136 13.88 -10.21 -22.86
N GLY A 137 14.60 -10.54 -21.79
CA GLY A 137 15.66 -9.70 -21.24
C GLY A 137 15.19 -8.34 -20.71
N SER A 138 13.88 -8.14 -20.52
CA SER A 138 13.30 -6.82 -20.23
C SER A 138 12.35 -6.81 -19.04
N VAL A 139 11.30 -7.65 -19.06
CA VAL A 139 10.37 -7.82 -17.93
C VAL A 139 11.08 -8.62 -16.83
N ARG A 140 10.91 -8.20 -15.57
CA ARG A 140 11.51 -8.85 -14.41
C ARG A 140 10.58 -8.75 -13.20
N GLY A 141 10.87 -9.52 -12.16
CA GLY A 141 10.04 -9.58 -10.94
C GLY A 141 9.27 -10.89 -10.78
N PHE A 142 9.41 -11.85 -11.71
CA PHE A 142 8.74 -13.16 -11.65
C PHE A 142 8.98 -13.88 -10.31
N GLY A 143 10.21 -13.89 -9.80
CA GLY A 143 10.53 -14.50 -8.51
C GLY A 143 9.86 -13.81 -7.30
N VAL A 144 9.62 -12.50 -7.37
CA VAL A 144 8.90 -11.77 -6.32
C VAL A 144 7.42 -12.17 -6.32
N ILE A 145 6.82 -12.31 -7.50
CA ILE A 145 5.43 -12.80 -7.64
C ILE A 145 5.31 -14.25 -7.14
N GLU A 146 6.27 -15.12 -7.46
CA GLU A 146 6.29 -16.49 -6.96
C GLU A 146 6.42 -16.54 -5.44
N GLN A 147 7.31 -15.76 -4.84
CA GLN A 147 7.44 -15.64 -3.40
C GLN A 147 6.16 -15.11 -2.74
N ALA A 148 5.53 -14.09 -3.33
CA ALA A 148 4.27 -13.54 -2.83
C ALA A 148 3.14 -14.59 -2.86
N LYS A 149 3.05 -15.38 -3.94
CA LYS A 149 2.12 -16.51 -4.06
C LYS A 149 2.36 -17.56 -2.97
N LEU A 150 3.62 -17.96 -2.74
CA LEU A 150 3.97 -18.94 -1.71
C LEU A 150 3.65 -18.40 -0.30
N ASN A 151 3.93 -17.13 -0.04
CA ASN A 151 3.63 -16.49 1.24
C ASN A 151 2.11 -16.44 1.49
N ALA A 152 1.33 -16.06 0.47
CA ALA A 152 -0.13 -16.05 0.54
C ALA A 152 -0.71 -17.45 0.79
N LYS A 153 -0.27 -18.47 0.05
CA LYS A 153 -0.69 -19.88 0.26
C LYS A 153 -0.38 -20.39 1.67
N THR A 154 0.73 -19.93 2.25
CA THR A 154 1.15 -20.33 3.59
C THR A 154 0.33 -19.66 4.68
N LYS A 155 0.01 -18.37 4.52
CA LYS A 155 -0.61 -17.54 5.57
C LYS A 155 -2.14 -17.52 5.51
N CYS A 156 -2.73 -17.74 4.33
CA CYS A 156 -4.16 -17.57 4.10
C CYS A 156 -4.83 -18.92 3.86
N SER A 157 -5.68 -19.33 4.81
CA SER A 157 -6.57 -20.49 4.64
C SER A 157 -7.54 -20.19 3.49
N ASP A 158 -7.59 -21.07 2.49
CA ASP A 158 -8.44 -21.00 1.29
C ASP A 158 -7.90 -20.16 0.11
N THR A 159 -6.58 -20.14 -0.11
CA THR A 159 -5.99 -19.65 -1.37
C THR A 159 -5.67 -20.84 -2.31
N PRO A 160 -6.35 -20.98 -3.47
CA PRO A 160 -6.10 -22.06 -4.43
C PRO A 160 -4.66 -22.13 -4.96
#